data_AF-A0A811USX3-F1
#
_entry.id   AF-A0A811USX3-F1
#
_cell.length_a   1.000
_cell.length_b   1.000
_cell.length_c   1.000
_cell.angle_alpha   90.00
_cell.angle_beta   90.00
_cell.angle_gamma   90.00
#
_symmetry.space_group_name_H-M   'P 1'
#
loop_
_entity.id
_entity.type
_entity.pdbx_description
1 polymer ?
#
loop_
_entity_poly.entity_id
_entity_poly.type
_entity_poly.pdbx_seq_one_letter_code
_entity_poly.pdbx_strand_id
1 'polypeptide(L)'
;MYGLEVNRRPSKEQMAAESPNAKTYWAHWNSLELISGCLHRVWENEDGQCSQKLMVVPKLRIPHVLKEFHNGPSGGHRGITKTMEKIKQLFYWVGWRQPVAEWIANCTECITAKGPKSRSHGKVKQYNAGAPFERVAMDVAGLTGP
;
A
#
# COMPACT_ATOMS: atom_id res chain seq x y z
N MET A 1 14.44 19.47 14.10
CA MET A 1 13.08 19.95 14.38
C MET A 1 13.02 20.59 15.78
N TYR A 2 13.70 21.72 16.00
CA TYR A 2 13.76 22.35 17.32
C TYR A 2 12.50 23.17 17.66
N GLY A 3 11.80 23.73 16.65
CA GLY A 3 10.63 24.60 16.86
C GLY A 3 9.37 23.93 17.42
N LEU A 4 9.19 22.63 17.21
CA LEU A 4 8.03 21.88 17.72
C LEU A 4 8.15 21.58 19.23
N GLU A 5 9.36 21.44 19.76
CA GLU A 5 9.60 21.20 21.19
C GLU A 5 9.34 22.44 22.04
N VAL A 6 9.56 23.63 21.48
CA VAL A 6 9.29 24.93 22.13
C VAL A 6 7.93 25.52 21.76
N ASN A 7 7.05 24.75 21.11
CA ASN A 7 5.76 25.20 20.55
C ASN A 7 5.88 26.54 19.77
N ARG A 8 7.03 26.74 19.11
CA ARG A 8 7.38 27.97 18.40
C ARG A 8 7.50 27.66 16.93
N ARG A 9 6.57 28.24 16.16
CA ARG A 9 6.61 28.17 14.70
C ARG A 9 7.98 28.66 14.20
N PRO A 10 8.72 27.87 13.40
CA PRO A 10 9.99 28.30 12.85
C PRO A 10 9.83 29.57 11.99
N SER A 11 10.89 30.37 11.90
CA SER A 11 10.89 31.58 11.07
C SER A 11 10.75 31.23 9.58
N LYS A 12 10.37 32.20 8.75
CA LYS A 12 10.23 31.99 7.29
C LYS A 12 11.52 31.47 6.66
N GLU A 13 12.66 31.94 7.14
CA GLU A 13 14.00 31.56 6.68
C GLU A 13 14.32 30.10 7.06
N GLN A 14 13.98 29.70 8.29
CA GLN A 14 14.16 28.31 8.75
C GLN A 14 13.25 27.35 7.97
N MET A 15 12.02 27.75 7.70
CA MET A 15 11.09 26.97 6.86
C MET A 15 11.52 26.90 5.39
N ALA A 16 12.19 27.94 4.88
CA ALA A 16 12.64 28.01 3.48
C ALA A 16 13.77 27.02 3.18
N ALA A 17 14.65 26.76 4.15
CA ALA A 17 15.75 25.79 4.05
C ALA A 17 15.30 24.32 4.07
N GLU A 18 14.04 24.06 4.43
CA GLU A 18 13.49 22.72 4.58
C GLU A 18 12.97 22.11 3.26
N SER A 19 12.76 20.78 3.26
CA SER A 19 12.22 20.05 2.11
C SER A 19 10.81 20.53 1.70
N PRO A 20 10.39 20.34 0.43
CA PRO A 20 9.03 20.67 -0.01
C PRO A 20 7.93 20.04 0.85
N ASN A 21 8.10 18.77 1.26
CA ASN A 21 7.14 18.08 2.13
C ASN A 21 7.06 18.74 3.52
N ALA A 22 8.19 19.18 4.05
CA ALA A 22 8.22 19.90 5.32
C ALA A 22 7.47 21.24 5.21
N LYS A 23 7.67 21.98 4.10
CA LYS A 23 6.91 23.21 3.80
C LYS A 23 5.39 22.98 3.77
N THR A 24 4.93 21.86 3.22
CA THR A 24 3.52 21.47 3.27
C THR A 24 3.03 21.26 4.70
N TYR A 25 3.81 20.61 5.57
CA TYR A 25 3.44 20.48 6.99
C TYR A 25 3.37 21.83 7.69
N TRP A 26 4.35 22.71 7.45
CA TRP A 26 4.36 24.06 8.04
C TRP A 26 3.19 24.94 7.59
N ALA A 27 2.64 24.72 6.39
CA ALA A 27 1.43 25.41 5.93
C ALA A 27 0.21 25.09 6.81
N HIS A 28 0.20 23.92 7.46
CA HIS A 28 -0.85 23.47 8.35
C HIS A 28 -0.41 23.48 9.83
N TRP A 29 0.46 24.43 10.22
CA TRP A 29 1.04 24.54 11.57
C TRP A 29 0.01 24.43 12.71
N ASN A 30 -1.12 25.12 12.60
CA ASN A 30 -2.16 25.13 13.64
C ASN A 30 -2.83 23.77 13.85
N SER A 31 -2.62 22.81 12.94
CA SER A 31 -3.12 21.44 13.04
C SER A 31 -2.04 20.44 13.44
N LEU A 32 -0.88 20.90 13.94
CA LEU A 32 0.23 20.05 14.32
C LEU A 32 0.47 20.06 15.84
N GLU A 33 0.52 18.88 16.43
CA GLU A 33 0.82 18.68 17.85
C GLU A 33 1.99 17.69 18.01
N LEU A 34 2.85 17.92 19.00
CA LEU A 34 3.85 16.93 19.40
C LEU A 34 3.26 16.06 20.53
N ILE A 35 3.12 14.76 20.28
CA ILE A 35 2.55 13.80 21.24
C ILE A 35 3.56 12.67 21.40
N SER A 36 4.07 12.49 22.62
CA SER A 36 5.07 11.45 22.95
C SER A 36 6.29 11.47 22.02
N GLY A 37 6.80 12.68 21.70
CA GLY A 37 7.94 12.86 20.80
C GLY A 37 7.65 12.64 19.31
N CYS A 38 6.39 12.36 18.95
CA CYS A 38 5.96 12.17 17.56
C CYS A 38 5.06 13.33 17.11
N LEU A 39 5.31 13.84 15.91
CA LEU A 39 4.47 14.86 15.31
C LEU A 39 3.14 14.22 14.88
N HIS A 40 2.02 14.84 15.26
CA HIS A 40 0.68 14.44 14.89
C HIS A 40 -0.03 15.57 14.16
N ARG A 41 -0.82 15.21 13.15
CA ARG A 41 -1.79 16.10 12.53
C ARG A 41 -3.13 15.90 13.22
N VAL A 42 -3.69 16.98 13.78
CA VAL A 42 -4.88 17.00 14.61
C VAL A 42 -5.93 17.91 13.98
N TRP A 43 -7.17 17.45 13.96
CA TRP A 43 -8.32 18.29 13.66
C TRP A 43 -9.50 17.87 14.52
N GLU A 44 -10.34 18.84 14.81
CA GLU A 44 -11.62 18.64 15.50
C GLU A 44 -12.70 18.53 14.43
N ASN A 45 -13.60 17.56 14.58
CA ASN A 45 -14.85 17.57 13.83
C ASN A 45 -15.72 18.74 14.29
N GLU A 46 -16.59 19.25 13.42
CA GLU A 46 -17.44 20.43 13.67
C GLU A 46 -18.25 20.34 14.98
N ASP A 47 -18.58 19.13 15.42
CA ASP A 47 -19.31 18.85 16.65
C ASP A 47 -18.45 18.90 17.93
N GLY A 48 -17.12 19.10 17.83
CA GLY A 48 -16.16 19.12 18.95
C GLY A 48 -15.98 17.78 19.68
N GLN A 49 -16.74 16.75 19.32
CA GLN A 49 -16.80 15.47 20.04
C GLN A 49 -15.77 14.43 19.57
N CYS A 50 -15.20 14.60 18.38
CA CYS A 50 -14.21 13.69 17.82
C CYS A 50 -13.01 14.48 17.32
N SER A 51 -11.86 14.28 17.96
CA SER A 51 -10.57 14.70 17.43
C SER A 51 -9.92 13.51 16.73
N GLN A 52 -9.54 13.69 15.47
CA GLN A 52 -8.73 12.69 14.77
C GLN A 52 -7.27 13.13 14.83
N LYS A 53 -6.41 12.22 15.30
CA LYS A 53 -4.97 12.43 15.44
C LYS A 53 -4.23 11.43 14.55
N LEU A 54 -3.57 11.94 13.52
CA LEU A 54 -2.76 11.13 12.62
C LEU A 54 -1.28 11.35 12.89
N MET A 55 -0.53 10.28 13.14
CA MET A 55 0.92 10.39 13.30
C MET A 55 1.57 10.74 11.96
N VAL A 56 2.36 11.81 11.94
CA VAL A 56 3.13 12.22 10.77
C VAL A 56 4.34 11.29 10.64
N VAL A 57 4.43 10.57 9.53
CA VAL A 57 5.48 9.57 9.32
C VAL A 57 6.64 10.19 8.55
N PRO A 58 7.86 10.23 9.11
CA PRO A 58 9.05 10.63 8.37
C PRO A 58 9.30 9.69 7.18
N LYS A 59 9.81 10.21 6.06
CA LYS A 59 10.06 9.43 4.83
C LYS A 59 10.85 8.14 5.10
N LEU A 60 11.85 8.21 5.97
CA LEU A 60 12.71 7.09 6.35
C LEU A 60 11.96 5.97 7.11
N ARG A 61 10.84 6.28 7.77
CA ARG A 61 10.03 5.33 8.55
C ARG A 61 8.88 4.73 7.74
N ILE A 62 8.56 5.26 6.57
CA ILE A 62 7.48 4.74 5.71
C ILE A 62 7.65 3.22 5.46
N PRO A 63 8.82 2.69 5.06
CA PRO A 63 8.97 1.25 4.82
C PRO A 63 8.64 0.40 6.05
N HIS A 64 8.96 0.88 7.26
CA HIS A 64 8.65 0.18 8.50
C HIS A 64 7.15 0.12 8.76
N VAL A 65 6.43 1.24 8.55
CA VAL A 65 4.98 1.28 8.66
C VAL A 65 4.34 0.35 7.64
N LEU A 66 4.78 0.38 6.38
CA LEU A 66 4.22 -0.48 5.34
C LEU A 66 4.50 -1.96 5.62
N LYS A 67 5.69 -2.30 6.10
CA LYS A 67 6.01 -3.67 6.52
C LYS A 67 5.07 -4.14 7.62
N GLU A 68 4.85 -3.36 8.68
CA GLU A 68 3.97 -3.76 9.80
C GLU A 68 2.49 -3.90 9.37
N PHE A 69 1.99 -2.92 8.60
CA PHE A 69 0.57 -2.82 8.26
C PHE A 69 0.18 -3.56 6.98
N HIS A 70 1.14 -4.11 6.24
CA HIS A 70 0.89 -4.98 5.09
C HIS A 70 1.48 -6.39 5.30
N ASN A 71 2.81 -6.50 5.48
CA ASN A 71 3.51 -7.78 5.58
C ASN A 71 3.44 -8.40 6.98
N GLY A 72 3.28 -7.59 8.02
CA GLY A 72 3.24 -8.03 9.40
C GLY A 72 1.93 -8.72 9.76
N PRO A 73 1.86 -9.35 10.95
CA PRO A 73 0.65 -10.00 11.44
C PRO A 73 -0.56 -9.05 11.48
N SER A 74 -0.31 -7.78 11.81
CA SER A 74 -1.29 -6.69 11.85
C SER A 74 -1.90 -6.35 10.47
N GLY A 75 -1.15 -6.62 9.40
CA GLY A 75 -1.48 -6.33 8.02
C GLY A 75 -2.05 -7.53 7.26
N GLY A 76 -1.43 -8.71 7.40
CA GLY A 76 -1.92 -9.96 6.84
C GLY A 76 -2.08 -9.96 5.32
N HIS A 77 -1.22 -9.25 4.59
CA HIS A 77 -1.22 -9.16 3.13
C HIS A 77 -2.56 -8.75 2.51
N ARG A 78 -3.34 -7.96 3.24
CA ARG A 78 -4.65 -7.49 2.79
C ARG A 78 -4.50 -6.67 1.51
N GLY A 79 -5.54 -6.73 0.67
CA GLY A 79 -5.60 -5.96 -0.57
C GLY A 79 -5.42 -4.46 -0.35
N ILE A 80 -5.09 -3.75 -1.44
CA ILE A 80 -4.72 -2.33 -1.44
C ILE A 80 -5.74 -1.44 -0.72
N THR A 81 -7.05 -1.64 -0.97
CA THR A 81 -8.11 -0.84 -0.36
C THR A 81 -8.09 -0.93 1.17
N LYS A 82 -8.07 -2.15 1.72
CA LYS A 82 -8.08 -2.37 3.17
C LYS A 82 -6.82 -1.81 3.84
N THR A 83 -5.67 -1.96 3.19
CA THR A 83 -4.40 -1.43 3.71
C THR A 83 -4.40 0.10 3.69
N MET A 84 -4.89 0.72 2.61
CA MET A 84 -5.01 2.17 2.49
C MET A 84 -5.98 2.75 3.52
N GLU A 85 -7.12 2.12 3.77
CA GLU A 85 -8.10 2.54 4.78
C GLU A 85 -7.45 2.58 6.17
N LYS A 86 -6.75 1.51 6.56
CA LYS A 86 -6.08 1.43 7.85
C LYS A 86 -4.96 2.45 7.99
N ILE A 87 -4.14 2.64 6.94
CA ILE A 87 -3.08 3.64 6.94
C ILE A 87 -3.66 5.06 7.08
N LYS A 88 -4.71 5.39 6.31
CA LYS A 88 -5.36 6.72 6.35
C LYS A 88 -5.93 7.06 7.73
N GLN A 89 -6.35 6.05 8.50
CA GLN A 89 -6.92 6.24 9.84
C GLN A 89 -5.86 6.54 10.91
N LEU A 90 -4.60 6.14 10.70
CA LEU A 90 -3.55 6.18 11.73
C LEU A 90 -2.41 7.14 11.40
N PHE A 91 -2.09 7.30 10.12
CA PHE A 91 -0.88 7.97 9.67
C PHE A 91 -1.14 9.05 8.63
N TYR A 92 -0.22 10.00 8.58
CA TYR A 92 -0.20 11.05 7.58
C TYR A 92 1.21 11.27 7.03
N TRP A 93 1.33 11.40 5.72
CA TRP A 93 2.49 12.00 5.06
C TRP A 93 2.08 12.58 3.70
N VAL A 94 2.85 13.55 3.20
CA VAL A 94 2.60 14.13 1.88
C VAL A 94 2.76 13.05 0.81
N GLY A 95 1.77 12.92 -0.08
CA GLY A 95 1.80 11.96 -1.18
C GLY A 95 1.63 10.50 -0.76
N TRP A 96 0.96 10.22 0.36
CA TRP A 96 0.98 8.88 0.98
C TRP A 96 0.46 7.71 0.14
N ARG A 97 -0.47 7.96 -0.79
CA ARG A 97 -1.10 6.91 -1.58
C ARG A 97 -0.12 6.16 -2.49
N GLN A 98 0.80 6.88 -3.14
CA GLN A 98 1.71 6.28 -4.12
C GLN A 98 2.69 5.29 -3.47
N PRO A 99 3.42 5.63 -2.39
CA PRO A 99 4.28 4.68 -1.70
C PRO A 99 3.54 3.42 -1.21
N VAL A 100 2.29 3.56 -0.73
CA VAL A 100 1.48 2.42 -0.31
C VAL A 100 1.14 1.52 -1.50
N ALA A 101 0.68 2.11 -2.61
CA ALA A 101 0.32 1.37 -3.81
C ALA A 101 1.53 0.61 -4.39
N GLU A 102 2.67 1.29 -4.50
CA GLU A 102 3.93 0.71 -5.00
C GLU A 102 4.41 -0.44 -4.12
N TRP A 103 4.37 -0.28 -2.79
CA TRP A 103 4.77 -1.34 -1.86
C TRP A 103 3.94 -2.61 -2.02
N ILE A 104 2.61 -2.46 -2.07
CA ILE A 104 1.69 -3.60 -2.20
C ILE A 104 1.79 -4.22 -3.59
N ALA A 105 1.96 -3.42 -4.64
CA ALA A 105 2.14 -3.90 -6.00
C ALA A 105 3.41 -4.74 -6.16
N ASN A 106 4.47 -4.42 -5.40
CA ASN A 106 5.75 -5.12 -5.41
C ASN A 106 5.86 -6.22 -4.33
N CYS A 107 4.78 -6.54 -3.60
CA CYS A 107 4.81 -7.57 -2.59
C CYS A 107 4.86 -8.97 -3.23
N THR A 108 6.01 -9.63 -3.12
CA THR A 108 6.28 -10.96 -3.71
C THR A 108 5.31 -12.03 -3.20
N GLU A 109 5.00 -12.04 -1.91
CA GLU A 109 4.04 -12.98 -1.30
C GLU A 109 2.64 -12.82 -1.91
N CYS A 110 2.18 -11.58 -2.07
CA CYS A 110 0.91 -11.27 -2.72
C CYS A 110 0.91 -11.66 -4.20
N ILE A 111 2.02 -11.44 -4.91
CA ILE A 111 2.16 -11.77 -6.33
C ILE A 111 2.12 -13.30 -6.50
N THR A 112 2.91 -14.03 -5.74
CA THR A 112 2.96 -15.50 -5.77
C THR A 112 1.62 -16.12 -5.41
N ALA A 113 0.95 -15.61 -4.36
CA ALA A 113 -0.36 -16.11 -3.94
C ALA A 113 -1.47 -15.91 -4.98
N LYS A 114 -1.41 -14.84 -5.78
CA LYS A 114 -2.37 -14.62 -6.88
C LYS A 114 -2.17 -15.60 -8.04
N GLY A 115 -0.97 -16.16 -8.18
CA GLY A 115 -0.61 -17.03 -9.28
C GLY A 115 -0.59 -16.33 -10.65
N PRO A 116 -0.28 -17.08 -11.72
CA PRO A 116 -0.36 -16.57 -13.08
C PRO A 116 -1.77 -16.06 -13.38
N LYS A 117 -1.89 -14.92 -14.07
CA LYS A 117 -3.16 -14.52 -14.67
C LYS A 117 -3.48 -15.48 -15.82
N SER A 118 -4.02 -16.65 -15.50
CA SER A 118 -4.61 -17.55 -16.48
C SER A 118 -5.78 -16.82 -17.12
N ARG A 119 -5.55 -16.22 -18.30
CA ARG A 119 -6.62 -16.10 -19.27
C ARG A 119 -6.84 -17.53 -19.75
N SER A 120 -7.85 -18.21 -19.22
CA SER A 120 -8.31 -19.44 -19.87
C SER A 120 -8.80 -19.02 -21.26
N HIS A 121 -7.92 -19.06 -22.25
CA HIS A 121 -8.34 -19.01 -23.64
C HIS A 121 -9.32 -20.16 -23.81
N GLY A 122 -10.52 -19.84 -24.32
CA GLY A 122 -11.65 -20.76 -24.38
C GLY A 122 -11.26 -22.12 -25.00
N LYS A 123 -11.99 -23.16 -24.59
CA LYS A 123 -11.74 -24.57 -24.95
C LYS A 123 -11.42 -24.74 -26.43
N VAL A 124 -10.40 -25.56 -26.72
CA VAL A 124 -10.16 -26.14 -28.06
C VAL A 124 -11.48 -26.78 -28.52
N LYS A 125 -12.00 -26.33 -29.66
CA LYS A 125 -13.19 -26.97 -30.26
C LYS A 125 -12.77 -28.34 -30.81
N GLN A 126 -13.45 -29.38 -30.34
CA GLN A 126 -13.38 -30.68 -30.98
C GLN A 126 -14.20 -30.62 -32.27
N TYR A 127 -13.66 -31.18 -33.33
CA TYR A 127 -14.30 -31.26 -34.64
C TYR A 127 -14.68 -32.72 -34.87
N ASN A 128 -15.95 -32.96 -35.20
CA ASN A 128 -16.44 -34.29 -35.48
C ASN A 128 -15.88 -34.82 -36.81
N ALA A 129 -15.66 -36.13 -36.89
CA ALA A 129 -15.52 -36.84 -38.17
C ALA A 129 -16.93 -37.25 -38.63
N GLY A 130 -17.30 -36.90 -39.86
CA GLY A 130 -18.57 -37.24 -40.48
C GLY A 130 -18.57 -38.62 -41.16
N ALA A 131 -17.39 -39.22 -41.39
CA ALA A 131 -17.27 -40.57 -41.95
C ALA A 131 -16.15 -41.39 -41.30
N PRO A 132 -16.21 -42.74 -41.35
CA PRO A 132 -15.12 -43.60 -40.88
C PRO A 132 -13.80 -43.26 -41.56
N PHE A 133 -12.71 -43.22 -40.79
CA PHE A 133 -11.33 -42.85 -41.21
C PHE A 133 -11.09 -41.39 -41.63
N GLU A 134 -12.08 -40.51 -41.56
CA GLU A 134 -11.89 -39.09 -41.91
C GLU A 134 -10.87 -38.40 -40.99
N ARG A 135 -10.73 -38.87 -39.75
CA ARG A 135 -9.73 -38.37 -38.80
C ARG A 135 -9.16 -39.52 -37.99
N VAL A 136 -7.83 -39.57 -37.91
CA VAL A 136 -7.10 -40.57 -37.12
C VAL A 136 -6.10 -39.82 -36.24
N ALA A 137 -6.19 -40.03 -34.93
CA ALA A 137 -5.19 -39.60 -33.97
C ALA A 137 -4.52 -40.85 -33.39
N MET A 138 -3.19 -40.86 -33.35
CA MET A 138 -2.40 -41.97 -32.83
C MET A 138 -1.50 -41.44 -31.72
N ASP A 139 -1.41 -42.20 -30.64
CA ASP A 139 -0.47 -41.96 -29.55
C ASP A 139 0.28 -43.26 -29.24
N VAL A 140 1.53 -43.14 -28.81
CA VAL A 140 2.39 -44.29 -28.52
C VAL A 140 2.46 -44.47 -27.01
N ALA A 141 1.81 -45.51 -26.51
CA ALA A 141 1.94 -45.90 -25.11
C ALA A 141 3.33 -46.54 -24.87
N GLY A 142 4.13 -45.93 -23.99
CA GLY A 142 5.38 -46.53 -23.52
C GLY A 142 5.12 -47.76 -22.65
N LEU A 143 6.02 -48.75 -22.69
CA LEU A 143 5.92 -49.93 -21.84
C LEU A 143 5.97 -49.53 -20.36
N THR A 144 4.86 -49.69 -19.66
CA THR A 144 4.83 -49.72 -18.20
C THR A 144 5.38 -51.07 -17.77
N GLY A 145 6.69 -51.16 -17.49
CA GLY A 145 7.31 -52.40 -17.00
C GLY A 145 7.45 -52.45 -15.48
N PRO A 146 7.99 -53.55 -14.94
CA PRO A 146 7.78 -54.94 -15.31
C PRO A 146 6.53 -55.56 -14.63
#